data_AF-A0AAU6EFP9-F1
#
_entry.id   AF-A0AAU6EFP9-F1
#
_cell.length_a   1.000
_cell.length_b   1.000
_cell.length_c   1.000
_cell.angle_alpha   90.00
_cell.angle_beta   90.00
_cell.angle_gamma   90.00
#
_symmetry.space_group_name_H-M   'P 1'
#
loop_
_entity.id
_entity.type
_entity.pdbx_description
1 polymer ?
#
loop_
_entity_poly.entity_id
_entity_poly.type
_entity_poly.pdbx_seq_one_letter_code
_entity_poly.pdbx_strand_id
1 'polypeptide(L)'
;MSSTTPIGADSPKTPVARLAWLDALRGIGAVAVLLEHLLPWFMPALRPYWFNLGMYGVLVFFLVSGYIIPASLERRGDVRAFWISRVFRLYPIYLLVAAAVLVMAIWMPVREQVPRDLSSVSAHATMLLDVVHLGGLADTMWTLSYEMVFYLVVTALFVGGVHRASGTFAVGFGAVAVVAGLLLTGPPLKGPWPAYVSGVLFFAGLACLISGRFQKAAAYVLGTMALVLLIFSGFVPWLGAAILAVMFAGTAIRRWEQGTGGLWPVAAATVLVALAPVWSGQAGWWWVRPGPWFATMALAGVTFAGAMALRERRLPRFLVWLGLVSYSIYLLHHPLLRLMHAVVGDVRDAGQVVQLSLSAAFVLVVLGLSLLTHRYVELPMQRLGRRLARRPSSSEVASSR
;
A
#
# COMPACT_ATOMS: atom_id res chain seq x y z
N MET A 1 7.38 44.94 47.54
CA MET A 1 8.22 43.77 47.18
C MET A 1 7.30 42.69 46.63
N SER A 2 7.13 42.66 45.30
CA SER A 2 6.30 41.65 44.61
C SER A 2 7.24 40.82 43.77
N SER A 3 7.40 39.54 44.15
CA SER A 3 8.28 38.58 43.49
C SER A 3 7.56 37.96 42.29
N THR A 4 7.97 38.35 41.09
CA THR A 4 7.59 37.72 39.83
C THR A 4 8.47 36.49 39.58
N THR A 5 7.91 35.30 39.71
CA THR A 5 8.50 34.05 39.21
C THR A 5 8.51 34.06 37.68
N PRO A 6 9.64 33.75 37.00
CA PRO A 6 9.66 33.66 35.55
C PRO A 6 9.08 32.33 35.09
N ILE A 7 8.26 32.43 34.04
CA ILE A 7 7.59 31.34 33.33
C ILE A 7 8.65 30.37 32.78
N GLY A 8 8.52 29.10 33.15
CA GLY A 8 9.38 28.02 32.69
C GLY A 8 9.41 27.94 31.16
N ALA A 9 10.63 27.96 30.61
CA ALA A 9 10.88 27.81 29.19
C ALA A 9 10.32 26.46 28.69
N ASP A 10 9.45 26.55 27.70
CA ASP A 10 8.90 25.43 26.94
C ASP A 10 10.08 24.58 26.42
N SER A 11 10.22 23.37 26.96
CA SER A 11 11.22 22.42 26.48
C SER A 11 10.94 22.11 25.00
N PRO A 12 11.95 22.10 24.11
CA PRO A 12 11.74 21.81 22.70
C PRO A 12 11.13 20.41 22.58
N LYS A 13 9.87 20.36 22.13
CA LYS A 13 9.13 19.12 21.84
C LYS A 13 10.01 18.23 20.97
N THR A 14 10.47 17.11 21.52
CA THR A 14 11.25 16.10 20.81
C THR A 14 10.57 15.80 19.47
N PRO A 15 11.29 15.79 18.34
CA PRO A 15 10.70 15.43 17.06
C PRO A 15 10.06 14.05 17.22
N VAL A 16 8.76 13.97 16.92
CA VAL A 16 7.92 12.75 17.00
C VAL A 16 8.76 11.52 16.65
N ALA A 17 8.98 10.62 17.61
CA ALA A 17 9.71 9.39 17.40
C ALA A 17 9.01 8.61 16.27
N ARG A 18 9.59 8.68 15.08
CA ARG A 18 9.15 7.90 13.92
C ARG A 18 9.26 6.43 14.33
N LEU A 19 8.21 5.66 14.08
CA LEU A 19 8.13 4.26 14.48
C LEU A 19 9.11 3.44 13.61
N ALA A 20 10.38 3.44 13.99
CA ALA A 20 11.49 2.89 13.23
C ALA A 20 11.30 1.41 12.87
N TRP A 21 10.61 0.66 13.73
CA TRP A 21 10.27 -0.74 13.49
C TRP A 21 9.27 -0.94 12.35
N LEU A 22 8.32 -0.02 12.17
CA LEU A 22 7.41 -0.04 11.02
C LEU A 22 8.12 0.32 9.73
N ASP A 23 9.06 1.27 9.76
CA ASP A 23 9.90 1.55 8.60
C ASP A 23 10.74 0.31 8.25
N ALA A 24 11.39 -0.33 9.23
CA ALA A 24 12.15 -1.55 9.00
C ALA A 24 11.30 -2.67 8.36
N LEU A 25 10.07 -2.90 8.85
CA LEU A 25 9.12 -3.85 8.25
C LEU A 25 8.80 -3.52 6.80
N ARG A 26 8.59 -2.22 6.47
CA ARG A 26 8.38 -1.78 5.08
C ARG A 26 9.60 -2.05 4.21
N GLY A 27 10.81 -1.84 4.74
CA GLY A 27 12.06 -2.15 4.05
C GLY A 27 12.19 -3.64 3.73
N ILE A 28 11.93 -4.51 4.72
CA ILE A 28 11.91 -5.97 4.57
C ILE A 28 10.89 -6.38 3.49
N GLY A 29 9.67 -5.83 3.55
CA GLY A 29 8.64 -6.08 2.56
C GLY A 29 9.04 -5.68 1.14
N ALA A 30 9.65 -4.49 0.96
CA ALA A 30 10.10 -4.02 -0.36
C ALA A 30 11.17 -4.93 -0.96
N VAL A 31 12.14 -5.35 -0.14
CA VAL A 31 13.20 -6.25 -0.58
C VAL A 31 12.64 -7.63 -0.90
N ALA A 32 11.71 -8.16 -0.10
CA ALA A 32 11.07 -9.45 -0.39
C ALA A 32 10.33 -9.43 -1.73
N VAL A 33 9.56 -8.38 -2.02
CA VAL A 33 8.87 -8.23 -3.32
C VAL A 33 9.87 -8.08 -4.47
N LEU A 34 10.93 -7.30 -4.29
CA LEU A 34 12.00 -7.17 -5.29
C LEU A 34 12.61 -8.54 -5.62
N LEU A 35 12.95 -9.31 -4.58
CA LEU A 35 13.55 -10.64 -4.74
C LEU A 35 12.58 -11.63 -5.40
N GLU A 36 11.29 -11.61 -5.08
CA GLU A 36 10.29 -12.47 -5.74
C GLU A 36 10.26 -12.26 -7.26
N HIS A 37 10.44 -11.02 -7.71
CA HIS A 37 10.48 -10.72 -9.15
C HIS A 37 11.86 -10.98 -9.75
N LEU A 38 12.95 -10.80 -9.00
CA LEU A 38 14.31 -11.02 -9.48
C LEU A 38 14.66 -12.51 -9.63
N LEU A 39 14.39 -13.31 -8.60
CA LEU A 39 14.86 -14.69 -8.49
C LEU A 39 14.42 -15.59 -9.66
N PRO A 40 13.15 -15.58 -10.14
CA PRO A 40 12.73 -16.46 -11.23
C PRO A 40 13.54 -16.32 -12.52
N TRP A 41 14.07 -15.13 -12.79
CA TRP A 41 14.76 -14.80 -14.04
C TRP A 41 16.28 -14.85 -13.92
N PHE A 42 16.82 -14.52 -12.74
CA PHE A 42 18.27 -14.39 -12.56
C PHE A 42 18.86 -15.48 -11.67
N MET A 43 18.11 -15.99 -10.70
CA MET A 43 18.60 -16.98 -9.73
C MET A 43 17.50 -17.99 -9.35
N PRO A 44 16.94 -18.74 -10.32
CA PRO A 44 15.78 -19.59 -10.08
C PRO A 44 16.03 -20.66 -9.01
N ALA A 45 17.28 -21.14 -8.90
CA ALA A 45 17.70 -22.10 -7.89
C ALA A 45 17.57 -21.61 -6.44
N LEU A 46 17.55 -20.29 -6.22
CA LEU A 46 17.38 -19.69 -4.88
C LEU A 46 15.92 -19.33 -4.55
N ARG A 47 14.99 -19.50 -5.49
CA ARG A 47 13.59 -19.17 -5.25
C ARG A 47 12.95 -20.20 -4.31
N PRO A 48 12.40 -19.79 -3.16
CA PRO A 48 11.65 -20.70 -2.31
C PRO A 48 10.29 -21.02 -2.96
N TYR A 49 9.89 -22.29 -2.90
CA TYR A 49 8.58 -22.75 -3.38
C TYR A 49 7.66 -23.25 -2.25
N TRP A 50 8.16 -23.32 -1.01
CA TRP A 50 7.38 -23.70 0.17
C TRP A 50 6.62 -22.51 0.80
N PHE A 51 6.86 -21.29 0.32
CA PHE A 51 6.09 -20.07 0.58
C PHE A 51 6.30 -19.09 -0.59
N ASN A 52 5.51 -18.03 -0.69
CA ASN A 52 5.70 -16.98 -1.69
C ASN A 52 6.31 -15.72 -1.08
N LEU A 53 7.50 -15.35 -1.56
CA LEU A 53 8.28 -14.26 -0.99
C LEU A 53 7.64 -12.90 -1.27
N GLY A 54 7.00 -12.74 -2.45
CA GLY A 54 6.31 -11.51 -2.82
C GLY A 54 5.07 -11.27 -1.98
N MET A 55 4.18 -12.26 -1.88
CA MET A 55 2.98 -12.19 -1.06
C MET A 55 3.29 -12.04 0.42
N TYR A 56 4.37 -12.66 0.91
CA TYR A 56 4.90 -12.37 2.25
C TYR A 56 5.18 -10.87 2.44
N GLY A 57 5.91 -10.24 1.51
CA GLY A 57 6.20 -8.81 1.55
C GLY A 57 4.95 -7.94 1.47
N VAL A 58 3.99 -8.32 0.61
CA VAL A 58 2.69 -7.63 0.45
C VAL A 58 1.87 -7.68 1.75
N LEU A 59 1.77 -8.83 2.40
CA LEU A 59 1.06 -8.99 3.68
C LEU A 59 1.69 -8.14 4.79
N VAL A 60 3.03 -8.12 4.89
CA VAL A 60 3.75 -7.26 5.84
C VAL A 60 3.46 -5.78 5.56
N PHE A 61 3.49 -5.35 4.29
CA PHE A 61 3.15 -3.98 3.91
C PHE A 61 1.73 -3.60 4.32
N PHE A 62 0.75 -4.47 4.06
CA PHE A 62 -0.65 -4.18 4.37
C PHE A 62 -0.94 -4.18 5.87
N LEU A 63 -0.29 -5.04 6.66
CA LEU A 63 -0.33 -4.95 8.13
C LEU A 63 0.21 -3.60 8.62
N VAL A 64 1.35 -3.15 8.10
CA VAL A 64 1.94 -1.85 8.45
C VAL A 64 1.03 -0.68 8.01
N SER A 65 0.47 -0.75 6.80
CA SER A 65 -0.46 0.27 6.30
C SER A 65 -1.72 0.36 7.18
N GLY A 66 -2.29 -0.79 7.54
CA GLY A 66 -3.39 -0.91 8.50
C GLY A 66 -3.08 -0.29 9.86
N TYR A 67 -1.88 -0.53 10.38
CA TYR A 67 -1.43 0.01 11.66
C TYR A 67 -1.26 1.55 11.63
N ILE A 68 -0.85 2.14 10.50
CA ILE A 68 -0.49 3.56 10.41
C ILE A 68 -1.64 4.44 9.89
N ILE A 69 -2.38 4.00 8.88
CA ILE A 69 -3.27 4.87 8.08
C ILE A 69 -4.44 5.41 8.94
N PRO A 70 -5.27 4.60 9.61
CA PRO A 70 -6.40 5.11 10.39
C PRO A 70 -5.94 6.08 11.48
N ALA A 71 -4.85 5.73 12.16
CA ALA A 71 -4.31 6.57 13.21
C ALA A 71 -3.64 7.86 12.72
N SER A 72 -3.22 7.92 11.46
CA SER A 72 -2.76 9.19 10.88
C SER A 72 -3.92 10.16 10.64
N LEU A 73 -5.11 9.61 10.33
CA LEU A 73 -6.34 10.38 10.18
C LEU A 73 -6.86 10.81 11.56
N GLU A 74 -6.92 9.89 12.53
CA GLU A 74 -7.35 10.17 13.91
C GLU A 74 -6.47 11.22 14.60
N ARG A 75 -5.14 11.10 14.48
CA ARG A 75 -4.21 12.06 15.11
C ARG A 75 -4.36 13.48 14.58
N ARG A 76 -4.76 13.65 13.32
CA ARG A 76 -4.95 14.98 12.73
C ARG A 76 -6.37 15.49 12.90
N GLY A 77 -7.37 14.61 12.88
CA GLY A 77 -8.79 14.98 12.90
C GLY A 77 -9.26 15.75 11.67
N ASP A 78 -8.45 15.85 10.61
CA ASP A 78 -8.69 16.68 9.44
C ASP A 78 -8.58 15.86 8.15
N VAL A 79 -9.73 15.63 7.51
CA VAL A 79 -9.86 14.84 6.27
C VAL A 79 -9.18 15.53 5.09
N ARG A 80 -9.28 16.85 4.98
CA ARG A 80 -8.60 17.62 3.92
C ARG A 80 -7.09 17.47 4.06
N ALA A 81 -6.56 17.70 5.25
CA ALA A 81 -5.12 17.58 5.51
C ALA A 81 -4.61 16.15 5.27
N PHE A 82 -5.43 15.14 5.61
CA PHE A 82 -5.13 13.74 5.32
C PHE A 82 -4.98 13.49 3.82
N TRP A 83 -5.98 13.84 3.00
CA TRP A 83 -5.94 13.61 1.56
C TRP A 83 -4.83 14.38 0.86
N ILE A 84 -4.60 15.65 1.21
CA ILE A 84 -3.45 16.43 0.71
C ILE A 84 -2.15 15.67 1.02
N SER A 85 -1.96 15.22 2.27
CA SER A 85 -0.77 14.47 2.64
C SER A 85 -0.62 13.13 1.89
N ARG A 86 -1.71 12.49 1.44
CA ARG A 86 -1.66 11.23 0.68
C ARG A 86 -1.36 11.46 -0.79
N VAL A 87 -1.99 12.46 -1.42
CA VAL A 87 -1.71 12.82 -2.82
C VAL A 87 -0.23 13.14 -2.99
N PHE A 88 0.32 14.02 -2.16
CA PHE A 88 1.74 14.42 -2.21
C PHE A 88 2.73 13.33 -1.75
N ARG A 89 2.23 12.22 -1.19
CA ARG A 89 3.05 11.05 -0.84
C ARG A 89 3.07 10.02 -1.96
N LEU A 90 1.92 9.75 -2.57
CA LEU A 90 1.71 8.63 -3.49
C LEU A 90 2.00 9.02 -4.95
N TYR A 91 1.38 10.09 -5.43
CA TYR A 91 1.38 10.45 -6.85
C TYR A 91 2.75 10.83 -7.42
N PRO A 92 3.65 11.56 -6.74
CA PRO A 92 4.89 12.05 -7.36
C PRO A 92 5.75 10.97 -8.01
N ILE A 93 6.10 9.92 -7.25
CA ILE A 93 6.92 8.82 -7.77
C ILE A 93 6.08 7.86 -8.64
N TYR A 94 4.78 7.69 -8.34
CA TYR A 94 3.88 6.90 -9.17
C TYR A 94 3.79 7.46 -10.60
N LEU A 95 3.60 8.77 -10.74
CA LEU A 95 3.55 9.46 -12.03
C LEU A 95 4.91 9.46 -12.73
N LEU A 96 6.01 9.63 -11.99
CA LEU A 96 7.36 9.52 -12.56
C LEU A 96 7.61 8.14 -13.16
N VAL A 97 7.24 7.08 -12.44
CA VAL A 97 7.40 5.70 -12.91
C VAL A 97 6.45 5.41 -14.08
N ALA A 98 5.21 5.88 -14.02
CA ALA A 98 4.28 5.78 -15.14
C ALA A 98 4.85 6.45 -16.40
N ALA A 99 5.37 7.68 -16.28
CA ALA A 99 6.01 8.39 -17.38
C ALA A 99 7.26 7.64 -17.91
N ALA A 100 8.10 7.11 -17.03
CA ALA A 100 9.26 6.31 -17.43
C ALA A 100 8.86 5.05 -18.22
N VAL A 101 7.82 4.34 -17.78
CA VAL A 101 7.29 3.17 -18.50
C VAL A 101 6.71 3.56 -19.85
N LEU A 102 6.02 4.70 -19.95
CA LEU A 102 5.51 5.22 -21.22
C LEU A 102 6.63 5.63 -22.19
N VAL A 103 7.76 6.15 -21.69
CA VAL A 103 8.94 6.41 -22.52
C VAL A 103 9.57 5.09 -22.98
N MET A 104 9.70 4.10 -22.09
CA MET A 104 10.17 2.76 -22.47
C MET A 104 9.25 2.10 -23.50
N ALA A 105 7.97 2.45 -23.52
CA ALA A 105 6.98 1.92 -24.46
C ALA A 105 7.31 2.22 -25.93
N ILE A 106 8.18 3.19 -26.20
CA ILE A 106 8.62 3.58 -27.56
C ILE A 106 9.41 2.46 -28.22
N TRP A 107 10.22 1.70 -27.46
CA TRP A 107 11.07 0.62 -27.97
C TRP A 107 10.75 -0.76 -27.37
N MET A 108 9.86 -0.84 -26.37
CA MET A 108 9.44 -2.09 -25.75
C MET A 108 7.92 -2.11 -25.63
N PRO A 109 7.22 -3.17 -26.08
CA PRO A 109 5.75 -3.20 -26.01
C PRO A 109 5.27 -3.04 -24.55
N VAL A 110 4.18 -2.34 -24.26
CA VAL A 110 3.56 -2.36 -22.92
C VAL A 110 2.81 -3.69 -22.74
N ARG A 111 2.54 -4.09 -21.50
CA ARG A 111 1.71 -5.27 -21.21
C ARG A 111 0.34 -5.16 -21.91
N GLU A 112 -0.13 -6.25 -22.49
CA GLU A 112 -1.42 -6.31 -23.21
C GLU A 112 -2.62 -5.98 -22.32
N GLN A 113 -2.50 -6.24 -21.02
CA GLN A 113 -3.51 -5.97 -19.99
C GLN A 113 -3.71 -4.46 -19.71
N VAL A 114 -2.96 -3.58 -20.38
CA VAL A 114 -3.08 -2.12 -20.27
C VAL A 114 -3.72 -1.59 -21.55
N PRO A 115 -5.06 -1.35 -21.57
CA PRO A 115 -5.71 -0.75 -22.73
C PRO A 115 -5.12 0.63 -23.06
N ARG A 116 -5.11 0.96 -24.35
CA ARG A 116 -4.66 2.28 -24.86
C ARG A 116 -5.84 3.21 -25.07
N ASP A 117 -6.70 3.31 -24.06
CA ASP A 117 -7.91 4.12 -24.09
C ASP A 117 -8.07 4.95 -22.80
N LEU A 118 -9.15 5.72 -22.73
CA LEU A 118 -9.44 6.57 -21.58
C LEU A 118 -9.73 5.77 -20.29
N SER A 119 -10.10 4.49 -20.39
CA SER A 119 -10.40 3.67 -19.20
C SER A 119 -9.12 3.42 -18.41
N SER A 120 -8.02 3.12 -19.11
CA SER A 120 -6.69 2.98 -18.52
C SER A 120 -6.18 4.28 -17.92
N VAL A 121 -6.41 5.42 -18.60
CA VAL A 121 -6.07 6.75 -18.05
C VAL A 121 -6.82 7.00 -16.75
N SER A 122 -8.14 6.76 -16.73
CA SER A 122 -8.97 6.94 -15.52
C SER A 122 -8.54 6.03 -14.37
N ALA A 123 -8.29 4.75 -14.66
CA ALA A 123 -7.81 3.77 -13.70
C ALA A 123 -6.46 4.14 -13.08
N HIS A 124 -5.51 4.60 -13.89
CA HIS A 124 -4.21 5.04 -13.40
C HIS A 124 -4.30 6.38 -12.65
N ALA A 125 -5.16 7.31 -13.09
CA ALA A 125 -5.34 8.60 -12.46
C ALA A 125 -6.00 8.49 -11.07
N THR A 126 -6.86 7.49 -10.86
CA THR A 126 -7.47 7.18 -9.56
C THR A 126 -6.66 6.19 -8.72
N MET A 127 -5.66 5.53 -9.31
CA MET A 127 -4.94 4.38 -8.75
C MET A 127 -5.84 3.15 -8.49
N LEU A 128 -7.05 3.09 -9.07
CA LEU A 128 -8.04 2.01 -8.85
C LEU A 128 -7.96 0.87 -9.89
N LEU A 129 -6.89 0.82 -10.69
CA LEU A 129 -6.72 -0.12 -11.82
C LEU A 129 -7.13 -1.57 -11.53
N ASP A 130 -6.69 -2.16 -10.42
CA ASP A 130 -6.94 -3.58 -10.16
C ASP A 130 -8.43 -3.84 -9.86
N VAL A 131 -9.08 -2.91 -9.15
CA VAL A 131 -10.50 -3.02 -8.78
C VAL A 131 -11.45 -2.59 -9.89
N VAL A 132 -10.95 -2.06 -11.01
CA VAL A 132 -11.72 -1.85 -12.25
C VAL A 132 -11.32 -2.83 -13.36
N HIS A 133 -10.65 -3.93 -12.99
CA HIS A 133 -10.20 -4.99 -13.90
C HIS A 133 -9.21 -4.55 -14.99
N LEU A 134 -8.33 -3.59 -14.68
CA LEU A 134 -7.33 -3.07 -15.61
C LEU A 134 -5.91 -3.29 -15.09
N GLY A 135 -5.02 -3.73 -15.97
CA GLY A 135 -3.61 -3.95 -15.64
C GLY A 135 -2.86 -2.64 -15.41
N GLY A 136 -1.84 -2.70 -14.55
CA GLY A 136 -0.95 -1.57 -14.30
C GLY A 136 0.19 -1.49 -15.33
N LEU A 137 0.63 -0.26 -15.61
CA LEU A 137 1.83 0.01 -16.42
C LEU A 137 3.05 -0.78 -15.92
N ALA A 138 3.23 -0.85 -14.60
CA ALA A 138 4.10 -1.81 -13.94
C ALA A 138 3.25 -2.83 -13.17
N ASP A 139 3.63 -4.11 -13.17
CA ASP A 139 2.83 -5.16 -12.54
C ASP A 139 2.58 -4.88 -11.07
N THR A 140 3.59 -4.39 -10.36
CA THR A 140 3.51 -4.07 -8.93
C THR A 140 2.50 -2.99 -8.56
N MET A 141 1.96 -2.22 -9.53
CA MET A 141 0.99 -1.16 -9.26
C MET A 141 -0.37 -1.68 -8.76
N TRP A 142 -0.70 -2.96 -8.96
CA TRP A 142 -1.98 -3.55 -8.53
C TRP A 142 -2.23 -3.38 -7.02
N THR A 143 -1.19 -3.52 -6.18
CA THR A 143 -1.33 -3.39 -4.72
C THR A 143 -1.73 -1.98 -4.27
N LEU A 144 -1.41 -0.97 -5.07
CA LEU A 144 -1.75 0.43 -4.76
C LEU A 144 -3.24 0.69 -4.86
N SER A 145 -3.96 -0.08 -5.68
CA SER A 145 -5.42 -0.03 -5.73
C SER A 145 -6.04 -0.40 -4.39
N TYR A 146 -5.51 -1.43 -3.73
CA TYR A 146 -5.99 -1.85 -2.41
C TYR A 146 -5.64 -0.83 -1.32
N GLU A 147 -4.47 -0.19 -1.40
CA GLU A 147 -4.14 0.92 -0.49
C GLU A 147 -5.09 2.10 -0.70
N MET A 148 -5.43 2.44 -1.95
CA MET A 148 -6.40 3.48 -2.29
C MET A 148 -7.81 3.16 -1.79
N VAL A 149 -8.29 1.93 -2.01
CA VAL A 149 -9.57 1.45 -1.46
C VAL A 149 -9.58 1.60 0.05
N PHE A 150 -8.50 1.21 0.74
CA PHE A 150 -8.42 1.37 2.19
C PHE A 150 -8.44 2.84 2.63
N TYR A 151 -7.78 3.75 1.91
CA TYR A 151 -7.88 5.20 2.18
C TYR A 151 -9.32 5.70 2.09
N LEU A 152 -10.08 5.28 1.06
CA LEU A 152 -11.47 5.69 0.86
C LEU A 152 -12.38 5.11 1.94
N VAL A 153 -12.26 3.82 2.24
CA VAL A 153 -13.05 3.13 3.28
C VAL A 153 -12.77 3.72 4.67
N VAL A 154 -11.50 3.88 5.05
CA VAL A 154 -11.13 4.48 6.35
C VAL A 154 -11.63 5.91 6.47
N THR A 155 -11.62 6.69 5.38
CA THR A 155 -12.21 8.03 5.38
C THR A 155 -13.72 7.98 5.66
N ALA A 156 -14.46 7.08 5.01
CA ALA A 156 -15.89 6.89 5.25
C ALA A 156 -16.18 6.49 6.71
N LEU A 157 -15.44 5.51 7.24
CA LEU A 157 -15.58 5.03 8.62
C LEU A 157 -15.23 6.11 9.65
N PHE A 158 -14.21 6.94 9.36
CA PHE A 158 -13.79 8.02 10.23
C PHE A 158 -14.87 9.11 10.32
N VAL A 159 -15.36 9.57 9.17
CA VAL A 159 -16.40 10.60 9.10
C VAL A 159 -17.74 10.11 9.65
N GLY A 160 -18.02 8.82 9.54
CA GLY A 160 -19.18 8.16 10.17
C GLY A 160 -19.03 7.85 11.65
N GLY A 161 -17.84 8.05 12.25
CA GLY A 161 -17.60 7.76 13.68
C GLY A 161 -17.49 6.28 14.04
N VAL A 162 -17.55 5.37 13.06
CA VAL A 162 -17.55 3.91 13.27
C VAL A 162 -16.16 3.26 13.16
N HIS A 163 -15.12 4.03 12.85
CA HIS A 163 -13.73 3.57 12.72
C HIS A 163 -13.16 2.84 13.96
N ARG A 164 -13.79 2.98 15.14
CA ARG A 164 -13.38 2.26 16.36
C ARG A 164 -13.66 0.75 16.27
N ALA A 165 -14.65 0.32 15.49
CA ALA A 165 -15.00 -1.09 15.26
C ALA A 165 -14.06 -1.81 14.27
N SER A 166 -12.79 -1.39 14.19
CA SER A 166 -11.80 -1.91 13.23
C SER A 166 -11.60 -3.43 13.32
N GLY A 167 -11.69 -4.01 14.52
CA GLY A 167 -11.63 -5.47 14.70
C GLY A 167 -12.79 -6.20 14.02
N THR A 168 -14.01 -5.68 14.16
CA THR A 168 -15.20 -6.23 13.50
C THR A 168 -15.08 -6.14 11.98
N PHE A 169 -14.53 -5.05 11.45
CA PHE A 169 -14.26 -4.93 10.01
C PHE A 169 -13.23 -5.96 9.53
N ALA A 170 -12.18 -6.25 10.31
CA ALA A 170 -11.20 -7.29 9.97
C ALA A 170 -11.88 -8.66 9.79
N VAL A 171 -12.74 -9.05 10.74
CA VAL A 171 -13.49 -10.31 10.69
C VAL A 171 -14.50 -10.29 9.54
N GLY A 172 -15.23 -9.19 9.38
CA GLY A 172 -16.22 -9.02 8.30
C GLY A 172 -15.59 -9.17 6.92
N PHE A 173 -14.48 -8.51 6.64
CA PHE A 173 -13.76 -8.67 5.37
C PHE A 173 -13.15 -10.07 5.21
N GLY A 174 -12.71 -10.71 6.29
CA GLY A 174 -12.29 -12.11 6.26
C GLY A 174 -13.44 -13.03 5.84
N ALA A 175 -14.64 -12.84 6.39
CA ALA A 175 -15.82 -13.61 6.03
C ALA A 175 -16.23 -13.34 4.57
N VAL A 176 -16.19 -12.08 4.13
CA VAL A 176 -16.43 -11.71 2.72
C VAL A 176 -15.40 -12.38 1.80
N ALA A 177 -14.13 -12.50 2.20
CA ALA A 177 -13.12 -13.19 1.41
C ALA A 177 -13.46 -14.67 1.22
N VAL A 178 -13.89 -15.37 2.28
CA VAL A 178 -14.34 -16.77 2.20
C VAL A 178 -15.56 -16.90 1.29
N VAL A 179 -16.58 -16.05 1.49
CA VAL A 179 -17.81 -16.07 0.69
C VAL A 179 -17.53 -15.76 -0.78
N ALA A 180 -16.71 -14.74 -1.06
CA ALA A 180 -16.31 -14.41 -2.43
C ALA A 180 -15.51 -15.54 -3.08
N GLY A 181 -14.63 -16.22 -2.33
CA GLY A 181 -13.88 -17.38 -2.81
C GLY A 181 -14.77 -18.56 -3.17
N LEU A 182 -15.88 -18.75 -2.45
CA LEU A 182 -16.87 -19.80 -2.69
C LEU A 182 -17.81 -19.47 -3.86
N LEU A 183 -18.27 -18.22 -3.96
CA LEU A 183 -19.38 -17.83 -4.84
C LEU A 183 -18.94 -17.19 -6.16
N LEU A 184 -17.77 -16.54 -6.20
CA LEU A 184 -17.34 -15.77 -7.37
C LEU A 184 -16.23 -16.51 -8.12
N THR A 185 -16.54 -16.93 -9.35
CA THR A 185 -15.57 -17.50 -10.29
C THR A 185 -14.97 -16.48 -11.24
N GLY A 186 -15.46 -15.22 -11.21
CA GLY A 186 -14.92 -14.07 -11.93
C GLY A 186 -15.64 -12.79 -11.50
N PRO A 187 -15.17 -11.59 -11.91
CA PRO A 187 -15.85 -10.34 -11.60
C PRO A 187 -17.23 -10.28 -12.32
N PRO A 188 -18.32 -10.01 -11.57
CA PRO A 188 -19.64 -9.78 -12.16
C PRO A 188 -19.70 -8.54 -13.06
N LEU A 189 -19.02 -7.45 -12.69
CA LEU A 189 -18.95 -6.23 -13.49
C LEU A 189 -17.82 -6.37 -14.50
N LYS A 190 -18.17 -6.23 -15.79
CA LYS A 190 -17.24 -6.37 -16.92
C LYS A 190 -17.22 -5.11 -17.78
N GLY A 191 -16.14 -4.95 -18.52
CA GLY A 191 -15.94 -3.87 -19.48
C GLY A 191 -15.29 -2.62 -18.87
N PRO A 192 -15.03 -1.59 -19.69
CA PRO A 192 -14.26 -0.41 -19.29
C PRO A 192 -15.07 0.64 -18.52
N TRP A 193 -16.40 0.53 -18.51
CA TRP A 193 -17.28 1.53 -17.89
C TRP A 193 -17.08 1.74 -16.38
N PRO A 194 -16.70 0.73 -15.55
CA PRO A 194 -16.42 0.96 -14.14
C PRO A 194 -15.27 1.96 -13.95
N ALA A 195 -14.27 1.97 -14.84
CA ALA A 195 -13.18 2.92 -14.80
C ALA A 195 -13.64 4.36 -15.08
N TYR A 196 -14.57 4.57 -16.02
CA TYR A 196 -15.12 5.90 -16.31
C TYR A 196 -15.96 6.45 -15.16
N VAL A 197 -16.92 5.64 -14.68
CA VAL A 197 -17.82 6.03 -13.58
C VAL A 197 -17.04 6.29 -12.30
N SER A 198 -16.11 5.39 -11.96
CA SER A 198 -15.27 5.57 -10.77
C SER A 198 -14.33 6.76 -10.88
N GLY A 199 -13.82 7.07 -12.07
CA GLY A 199 -13.05 8.28 -12.33
C GLY A 199 -13.80 9.56 -11.96
N VAL A 200 -15.01 9.72 -12.51
CA VAL A 200 -15.86 10.89 -12.24
C VAL A 200 -16.19 11.00 -10.75
N LEU A 201 -16.65 9.91 -10.14
CA LEU A 201 -16.99 9.87 -8.72
C LEU A 201 -15.77 10.17 -7.83
N PHE A 202 -14.60 9.62 -8.16
CA PHE A 202 -13.36 9.81 -7.41
C PHE A 202 -12.96 11.28 -7.37
N PHE A 203 -12.85 11.95 -8.53
CA PHE A 203 -12.41 13.34 -8.57
C PHE A 203 -13.46 14.31 -7.99
N ALA A 204 -14.74 14.10 -8.26
CA ALA A 204 -15.81 14.89 -7.67
C ALA A 204 -15.85 14.72 -6.13
N GLY A 205 -15.77 13.48 -5.65
CA GLY A 205 -15.74 13.18 -4.23
C GLY A 205 -14.48 13.73 -3.54
N LEU A 206 -13.31 13.61 -4.16
CA LEU A 206 -12.07 14.16 -3.63
C LEU A 206 -12.13 15.69 -3.54
N ALA A 207 -12.71 16.37 -4.52
CA ALA A 207 -12.93 17.81 -4.48
C ALA A 207 -13.86 18.22 -3.33
N CYS A 208 -14.93 17.45 -3.06
CA CYS A 208 -15.79 17.63 -1.89
C CYS A 208 -15.03 17.42 -0.57
N LEU A 209 -14.20 16.37 -0.47
CA LEU A 209 -13.39 16.10 0.73
C LEU A 209 -12.35 17.19 0.99
N ILE A 210 -11.73 17.75 -0.05
CA ILE A 210 -10.73 18.81 0.08
C ILE A 210 -11.38 20.17 0.38
N SER A 211 -12.52 20.47 -0.23
CA SER A 211 -13.25 21.73 0.02
C SER A 211 -14.01 21.74 1.34
N GLY A 212 -14.24 20.56 1.95
CA GLY A 212 -15.07 20.40 3.15
C GLY A 212 -16.57 20.46 2.87
N ARG A 213 -17.00 20.68 1.61
CA ARG A 213 -18.42 20.70 1.23
C ARG A 213 -18.92 19.28 0.97
N PHE A 214 -20.10 18.95 1.49
CA PHE A 214 -20.71 17.61 1.37
C PHE A 214 -19.79 16.48 1.82
N GLN A 215 -18.85 16.74 2.75
CA GLN A 215 -17.77 15.83 3.11
C GLN A 215 -18.28 14.44 3.53
N LYS A 216 -19.37 14.37 4.32
CA LYS A 216 -19.96 13.08 4.74
C LYS A 216 -20.49 12.29 3.55
N ALA A 217 -21.29 12.92 2.68
CA ALA A 217 -21.86 12.27 1.50
C ALA A 217 -20.76 11.80 0.56
N ALA A 218 -19.77 12.65 0.28
CA ALA A 218 -18.62 12.29 -0.56
C ALA A 218 -17.84 11.10 0.01
N ALA A 219 -17.56 11.09 1.32
CA ALA A 219 -16.85 9.98 1.95
C ALA A 219 -17.61 8.65 1.80
N TYR A 220 -18.94 8.64 2.02
CA TYR A 220 -19.74 7.43 1.85
C TYR A 220 -19.86 6.99 0.39
N VAL A 221 -20.08 7.92 -0.55
CA VAL A 221 -20.12 7.60 -1.99
C VAL A 221 -18.81 6.94 -2.43
N LEU A 222 -17.67 7.54 -2.05
CA LEU A 222 -16.35 7.01 -2.38
C LEU A 222 -16.06 5.67 -1.70
N GLY A 223 -16.38 5.53 -0.42
CA GLY A 223 -16.21 4.29 0.32
C GLY A 223 -17.04 3.15 -0.27
N THR A 224 -18.32 3.39 -0.53
CA THR A 224 -19.23 2.41 -1.15
C THR A 224 -18.78 2.06 -2.56
N MET A 225 -18.43 3.04 -3.39
CA MET A 225 -17.87 2.81 -4.73
C MET A 225 -16.65 1.89 -4.65
N ALA A 226 -15.70 2.18 -3.77
CA ALA A 226 -14.49 1.39 -3.60
C ALA A 226 -14.79 -0.06 -3.20
N LEU A 227 -15.74 -0.29 -2.30
CA LEU A 227 -16.17 -1.63 -1.88
C LEU A 227 -16.90 -2.39 -2.98
N VAL A 228 -17.77 -1.72 -3.73
CA VAL A 228 -18.46 -2.33 -4.88
C VAL A 228 -17.45 -2.76 -5.92
N LEU A 229 -16.50 -1.90 -6.28
CA LEU A 229 -15.45 -2.23 -7.26
C LEU A 229 -14.57 -3.39 -6.79
N LEU A 230 -14.14 -3.37 -5.51
CA LEU A 230 -13.31 -4.42 -4.93
C LEU A 230 -13.94 -5.81 -5.05
N ILE A 231 -15.24 -5.92 -4.74
CA ILE A 231 -15.94 -7.22 -4.71
C ILE A 231 -16.45 -7.63 -6.09
N PHE A 232 -16.96 -6.68 -6.87
CA PHE A 232 -17.69 -7.00 -8.09
C PHE A 232 -16.90 -6.77 -9.39
N SER A 233 -15.75 -6.10 -9.35
CA SER A 233 -14.96 -5.77 -10.56
C SER A 233 -13.48 -6.13 -10.46
N GLY A 234 -12.94 -6.47 -9.28
CA GLY A 234 -11.53 -6.85 -9.14
C GLY A 234 -11.13 -8.12 -9.90
N PHE A 235 -9.85 -8.28 -10.24
CA PHE A 235 -9.33 -9.51 -10.87
C PHE A 235 -9.61 -10.75 -10.03
N VAL A 236 -9.39 -10.64 -8.71
CA VAL A 236 -9.58 -11.74 -7.75
C VAL A 236 -10.31 -11.21 -6.51
N PRO A 237 -11.66 -11.22 -6.51
CA PRO A 237 -12.47 -10.59 -5.45
C PRO A 237 -12.14 -11.05 -4.03
N TRP A 238 -11.90 -12.36 -3.83
CA TRP A 238 -11.58 -12.90 -2.51
C TRP A 238 -10.25 -12.35 -1.97
N LEU A 239 -9.26 -12.17 -2.85
CA LEU A 239 -7.95 -11.65 -2.47
C LEU A 239 -8.07 -10.20 -2.01
N GLY A 240 -8.90 -9.40 -2.69
CA GLY A 240 -9.16 -8.03 -2.29
C GLY A 240 -9.80 -7.87 -0.92
N ALA A 241 -10.82 -8.69 -0.64
CA ALA A 241 -11.42 -8.76 0.68
C ALA A 241 -10.42 -9.25 1.74
N ALA A 242 -9.59 -10.25 1.42
CA ALA A 242 -8.54 -10.74 2.31
C ALA A 242 -7.49 -9.65 2.63
N ILE A 243 -7.09 -8.86 1.64
CA ILE A 243 -6.17 -7.73 1.84
C ILE A 243 -6.78 -6.70 2.80
N LEU A 244 -8.05 -6.32 2.61
CA LEU A 244 -8.72 -5.41 3.55
C LEU A 244 -8.81 -6.01 4.96
N ALA A 245 -9.09 -7.30 5.09
CA ALA A 245 -9.09 -7.99 6.38
C ALA A 245 -7.73 -7.87 7.08
N VAL A 246 -6.63 -8.07 6.35
CA VAL A 246 -5.25 -7.92 6.85
C VAL A 246 -4.95 -6.48 7.26
N MET A 247 -5.38 -5.48 6.48
CA MET A 247 -5.19 -4.06 6.83
C MET A 247 -6.00 -3.68 8.09
N PHE A 248 -7.24 -4.14 8.21
CA PHE A 248 -8.03 -3.92 9.43
C PHE A 248 -7.47 -4.70 10.63
N ALA A 249 -6.88 -5.89 10.42
CA ALA A 249 -6.15 -6.60 11.46
C ALA A 249 -4.95 -5.78 11.98
N GLY A 250 -4.19 -5.12 11.10
CA GLY A 250 -3.15 -4.16 11.50
C GLY A 250 -3.69 -3.02 12.36
N THR A 251 -4.90 -2.55 12.07
CA THR A 251 -5.60 -1.54 12.89
C THR A 251 -6.04 -2.11 14.24
N ALA A 252 -6.55 -3.33 14.25
CA ALA A 252 -6.96 -4.04 15.48
C ALA A 252 -5.79 -4.31 16.42
N ILE A 253 -4.63 -4.71 15.88
CA ILE A 253 -3.37 -4.86 16.64
C ILE A 253 -3.00 -3.54 17.32
N ARG A 254 -3.11 -2.42 16.62
CA ARG A 254 -2.86 -1.10 17.22
C ARG A 254 -3.84 -0.77 18.34
N ARG A 255 -5.13 -1.08 18.17
CA ARG A 255 -6.14 -0.85 19.22
C ARG A 255 -5.85 -1.66 20.46
N TRP A 256 -5.41 -2.91 20.28
CA TRP A 256 -4.93 -3.75 21.37
C TRP A 256 -3.72 -3.15 22.09
N GLU A 257 -2.71 -2.67 21.36
CA GLU A 257 -1.55 -1.99 21.96
C GLU A 257 -1.96 -0.73 22.74
N GLN A 258 -3.01 -0.02 22.31
CA GLN A 258 -3.56 1.15 22.99
C GLN A 258 -4.52 0.80 24.14
N GLY A 259 -4.79 -0.48 24.42
CA GLY A 259 -5.74 -0.91 25.45
C GLY A 259 -7.22 -0.67 25.11
N THR A 260 -7.55 -0.43 23.85
CA THR A 260 -8.92 -0.08 23.38
C THR A 260 -9.62 -1.22 22.62
N GLY A 261 -8.99 -2.38 22.50
CA GLY A 261 -9.52 -3.56 21.81
C GLY A 261 -8.76 -4.84 22.16
N GLY A 262 -9.28 -5.99 21.71
CA GLY A 262 -8.65 -7.30 21.91
C GLY A 262 -7.94 -7.83 20.66
N LEU A 263 -7.14 -8.89 20.83
CA LEU A 263 -6.48 -9.60 19.71
C LEU A 263 -7.37 -10.67 19.04
N TRP A 264 -8.48 -11.07 19.65
CA TRP A 264 -9.38 -12.07 19.06
C TRP A 264 -9.82 -11.77 17.62
N PRO A 265 -10.10 -10.50 17.20
CA PRO A 265 -10.50 -10.23 15.82
C PRO A 265 -9.35 -10.45 14.84
N VAL A 266 -8.10 -10.27 15.29
CA VAL A 266 -6.90 -10.55 14.50
C VAL A 266 -6.81 -12.05 14.26
N ALA A 267 -6.95 -12.86 15.31
CA ALA A 267 -6.94 -14.32 15.19
C ALA A 267 -8.07 -14.84 14.28
N ALA A 268 -9.30 -14.35 14.47
CA ALA A 268 -10.44 -14.71 13.65
C ALA A 268 -10.24 -14.31 12.18
N ALA A 269 -9.79 -13.07 11.91
CA ALA A 269 -9.49 -12.62 10.56
C ALA A 269 -8.36 -13.44 9.91
N THR A 270 -7.31 -13.80 10.66
CA THR A 270 -6.22 -14.66 10.17
C THR A 270 -6.75 -16.03 9.75
N VAL A 271 -7.62 -16.66 10.54
CA VAL A 271 -8.23 -17.94 10.17
C VAL A 271 -9.08 -17.81 8.91
N LEU A 272 -9.93 -16.78 8.83
CA LEU A 272 -10.80 -16.57 7.66
C LEU A 272 -9.99 -16.31 6.39
N VAL A 273 -8.95 -15.48 6.46
CA VAL A 273 -8.05 -15.21 5.33
C VAL A 273 -7.27 -16.46 4.93
N ALA A 274 -6.87 -17.30 5.88
CA ALA A 274 -6.21 -18.56 5.62
C ALA A 274 -7.11 -19.52 4.83
N LEU A 275 -8.40 -19.55 5.16
CA LEU A 275 -9.38 -20.43 4.52
C LEU A 275 -9.91 -19.91 3.17
N ALA A 276 -9.81 -18.60 2.89
CA ALA A 276 -10.38 -17.98 1.69
C ALA A 276 -9.96 -18.63 0.35
N PRO A 277 -8.68 -18.94 0.09
CA PRO A 277 -8.28 -19.56 -1.18
C PRO A 277 -8.59 -21.06 -1.28
N VAL A 278 -8.87 -21.76 -0.18
CA VAL A 278 -9.04 -23.24 -0.15
C VAL A 278 -10.14 -23.69 -1.11
N TRP A 279 -11.18 -22.87 -1.26
CA TRP A 279 -12.33 -23.15 -2.09
C TRP A 279 -12.41 -22.32 -3.36
N SER A 280 -11.43 -21.42 -3.56
CA SER A 280 -11.42 -20.58 -4.75
C SER A 280 -10.99 -21.39 -5.95
N GLY A 281 -11.96 -21.76 -6.80
CA GLY A 281 -11.71 -22.39 -8.10
C GLY A 281 -10.86 -21.54 -9.06
N GLN A 282 -10.56 -20.28 -8.71
CA GLN A 282 -9.71 -19.36 -9.47
C GLN A 282 -8.21 -19.52 -9.17
N ALA A 283 -7.86 -20.26 -8.12
CA ALA A 283 -6.55 -20.12 -7.50
C ALA A 283 -5.50 -21.06 -8.15
N GLY A 284 -5.48 -21.19 -9.47
CA GLY A 284 -4.50 -22.00 -10.24
C GLY A 284 -3.03 -21.61 -10.03
N TRP A 285 -2.75 -20.67 -9.14
CA TRP A 285 -1.43 -20.26 -8.71
C TRP A 285 -0.83 -21.24 -7.71
N TRP A 286 0.45 -21.56 -7.85
CA TRP A 286 1.13 -22.48 -6.92
C TRP A 286 1.15 -21.97 -5.46
N TRP A 287 1.14 -20.66 -5.27
CA TRP A 287 1.36 -20.02 -3.96
C TRP A 287 0.11 -19.92 -3.08
N VAL A 288 -1.08 -20.11 -3.64
CA VAL A 288 -2.33 -20.19 -2.86
C VAL A 288 -2.63 -21.61 -2.39
N ARG A 289 -1.85 -22.61 -2.82
CA ARG A 289 -1.98 -23.98 -2.32
C ARG A 289 -1.81 -23.96 -0.79
N PRO A 290 -2.52 -24.84 -0.04
CA PRO A 290 -2.56 -24.76 1.41
C PRO A 290 -1.19 -24.61 2.09
N GLY A 291 -0.21 -25.43 1.70
CA GLY A 291 1.16 -25.36 2.25
C GLY A 291 1.82 -23.99 2.08
N PRO A 292 2.11 -23.55 0.83
CA PRO A 292 2.71 -22.25 0.58
C PRO A 292 1.92 -21.07 1.14
N TRP A 293 0.60 -21.12 1.08
CA TRP A 293 -0.26 -20.05 1.58
C TRP A 293 -0.16 -19.89 3.10
N PHE A 294 -0.33 -20.99 3.85
CA PHE A 294 -0.22 -20.98 5.31
C PHE A 294 1.19 -20.60 5.77
N ALA A 295 2.23 -21.09 5.09
CA ALA A 295 3.61 -20.71 5.38
C ALA A 295 3.84 -19.21 5.16
N THR A 296 3.33 -18.65 4.05
CA THR A 296 3.42 -17.22 3.74
C THR A 296 2.74 -16.37 4.81
N MET A 297 1.53 -16.74 5.23
CA MET A 297 0.79 -16.03 6.28
C MET A 297 1.47 -16.13 7.64
N ALA A 298 1.95 -17.32 8.01
CA ALA A 298 2.66 -17.55 9.27
C ALA A 298 3.95 -16.72 9.34
N LEU A 299 4.74 -16.72 8.27
CA LEU A 299 5.96 -15.90 8.20
C LEU A 299 5.65 -14.41 8.30
N ALA A 300 4.64 -13.90 7.59
CA ALA A 300 4.25 -12.49 7.66
C ALA A 300 3.80 -12.10 9.08
N GLY A 301 3.01 -12.96 9.73
CA GLY A 301 2.55 -12.77 11.11
C GLY A 301 3.69 -12.81 12.12
N VAL A 302 4.58 -13.80 12.04
CA VAL A 302 5.76 -13.94 12.91
C VAL A 302 6.72 -12.76 12.73
N THR A 303 7.00 -12.33 11.50
CA THR A 303 7.83 -11.15 11.25
C THR A 303 7.22 -9.91 11.87
N PHE A 304 5.92 -9.68 11.69
CA PHE A 304 5.24 -8.52 12.28
C PHE A 304 5.26 -8.57 13.82
N ALA A 305 4.92 -9.71 14.41
CA ALA A 305 4.93 -9.91 15.86
C ALA A 305 6.33 -9.77 16.46
N GLY A 306 7.35 -10.32 15.80
CA GLY A 306 8.75 -10.19 16.20
C GLY A 306 9.24 -8.75 16.15
N ALA A 307 8.94 -8.02 15.06
CA ALA A 307 9.27 -6.59 14.97
C ALA A 307 8.53 -5.76 16.04
N MET A 308 7.27 -6.09 16.32
CA MET A 308 6.50 -5.47 17.40
C MET A 308 7.09 -5.79 18.79
N ALA A 309 7.56 -7.01 19.05
CA ALA A 309 8.23 -7.36 20.29
C ALA A 309 9.56 -6.59 20.47
N LEU A 310 10.23 -6.25 19.36
CA LEU A 310 11.47 -5.48 19.34
C LEU A 310 11.26 -3.96 19.23
N ARG A 311 10.02 -3.44 19.30
CA ARG A 311 9.68 -2.04 18.99
C ARG A 311 10.36 -0.98 19.87
N GLU A 312 10.72 -1.34 21.09
CA GLU A 312 11.42 -0.46 22.04
C GLU A 312 12.95 -0.54 21.90
N ARG A 313 13.47 -1.47 21.10
CA ARG A 313 14.90 -1.64 20.87
C ARG A 313 15.39 -0.73 19.74
N ARG A 314 16.67 -0.37 19.79
CA ARG A 314 17.34 0.34 18.70
C ARG A 314 17.54 -0.62 17.53
N LEU A 315 16.93 -0.30 16.39
CA LEU A 315 17.09 -1.08 15.16
C LEU A 315 18.29 -0.59 14.34
N PRO A 316 18.93 -1.48 13.57
CA PRO A 316 19.98 -1.11 12.63
C PRO A 316 19.53 0.02 11.70
N ARG A 317 20.36 1.07 11.59
CA ARG A 317 20.05 2.25 10.76
C ARG A 317 19.77 1.89 9.29
N PHE A 318 20.47 0.88 8.78
CA PHE A 318 20.28 0.38 7.42
C PHE A 318 18.86 -0.17 7.17
N LEU A 319 18.31 -0.95 8.10
CA LEU A 319 16.95 -1.49 7.96
C LEU A 319 15.89 -0.38 7.98
N VAL A 320 16.06 0.60 8.86
CA VAL A 320 15.19 1.78 8.91
C VAL A 320 15.30 2.57 7.60
N TRP A 321 16.52 2.76 7.10
CA TRP A 321 16.78 3.45 5.83
C TRP A 321 16.10 2.77 4.64
N LEU A 322 16.18 1.44 4.53
CA LEU A 322 15.44 0.67 3.51
C LEU A 322 13.94 0.97 3.57
N GLY A 323 13.40 1.11 4.78
CA GLY A 323 12.02 1.55 5.02
C GLY A 323 11.69 2.94 4.50
N LEU A 324 12.65 3.87 4.57
CA LEU A 324 12.47 5.26 4.10
C LEU A 324 12.30 5.33 2.59
N VAL A 325 13.09 4.54 1.85
CA VAL A 325 13.11 4.48 0.39
C VAL A 325 12.24 3.35 -0.17
N SER A 326 11.50 2.65 0.70
CA SER A 326 10.79 1.42 0.34
C SER A 326 9.76 1.62 -0.77
N TYR A 327 9.16 2.81 -0.87
CA TYR A 327 8.15 3.12 -1.87
C TYR A 327 8.78 3.24 -3.26
N SER A 328 9.95 3.88 -3.37
CA SER A 328 10.70 3.95 -4.61
C SER A 328 11.20 2.56 -5.04
N ILE A 329 11.75 1.77 -4.10
CA ILE A 329 12.18 0.38 -4.39
C ILE A 329 11.02 -0.42 -4.97
N TYR A 330 9.86 -0.33 -4.34
CA TYR A 330 8.65 -1.05 -4.74
C TYR A 330 8.15 -0.66 -6.14
N LEU A 331 8.20 0.61 -6.51
CA LEU A 331 7.73 1.07 -7.82
C LEU A 331 8.76 0.91 -8.94
N LEU A 332 10.05 1.12 -8.66
CA LEU A 332 11.11 1.13 -9.67
C LEU A 332 11.56 -0.27 -10.09
N HIS A 333 11.53 -1.26 -9.18
CA HIS A 333 12.17 -2.55 -9.48
C HIS A 333 11.56 -3.26 -10.68
N HIS A 334 10.24 -3.26 -10.87
CA HIS A 334 9.62 -4.01 -11.96
C HIS A 334 9.93 -3.40 -13.36
N PRO A 335 9.76 -2.08 -13.59
CA PRO A 335 10.21 -1.46 -14.85
C PRO A 335 11.71 -1.65 -15.11
N LEU A 336 12.55 -1.53 -14.09
CA LEU A 336 13.99 -1.74 -14.23
C LEU A 336 14.34 -3.20 -14.56
N LEU A 337 13.64 -4.16 -13.95
CA LEU A 337 13.84 -5.58 -14.23
C LEU A 337 13.48 -5.88 -15.69
N ARG A 338 12.39 -5.28 -16.16
CA ARG A 338 11.97 -5.38 -17.56
C ARG A 338 13.01 -4.82 -18.52
N LEU A 339 13.55 -3.62 -18.21
CA LEU A 339 14.61 -3.00 -18.98
C LEU A 339 15.86 -3.89 -19.02
N MET A 340 16.27 -4.40 -17.86
CA MET A 340 17.43 -5.27 -17.75
C MET A 340 17.27 -6.57 -18.55
N HIS A 341 16.10 -7.22 -18.46
CA HIS A 341 15.80 -8.42 -19.23
C HIS A 341 15.83 -8.17 -20.75
N ALA A 342 15.39 -6.98 -21.20
CA ALA A 342 15.45 -6.62 -22.62
C ALA A 342 16.87 -6.31 -23.12
N VAL A 343 17.76 -5.82 -22.24
CA VAL A 343 19.16 -5.52 -22.60
C VAL A 343 20.04 -6.77 -22.54
N VAL A 344 19.90 -7.57 -21.48
CA VAL A 344 20.80 -8.70 -21.19
C VAL A 344 20.27 -10.01 -21.80
N GLY A 345 18.95 -10.13 -22.01
CA GLY A 345 18.31 -11.37 -22.44
C GLY A 345 18.08 -12.36 -21.29
N ASP A 346 17.77 -13.60 -21.65
CA ASP A 346 17.56 -14.69 -20.71
C ASP A 346 18.90 -15.23 -20.21
N VAL A 347 19.09 -15.22 -18.89
CA VAL A 347 20.33 -15.61 -18.21
C VAL A 347 20.16 -16.83 -17.30
N ARG A 348 19.02 -17.53 -17.41
CA ARG A 348 18.71 -18.69 -16.57
C ARG A 348 19.69 -19.86 -16.77
N ASP A 349 20.26 -19.98 -17.96
CA ASP A 349 21.27 -20.99 -18.31
C ASP A 349 22.72 -20.48 -18.17
N ALA A 350 22.91 -19.22 -17.77
CA ALA A 350 24.24 -18.65 -17.56
C ALA A 350 24.91 -19.24 -16.30
N GLY A 351 26.25 -19.17 -16.25
CA GLY A 351 27.01 -19.61 -15.08
C GLY A 351 26.64 -18.84 -13.81
N GLN A 352 26.72 -19.51 -12.65
CA GLN A 352 26.31 -18.94 -11.34
C GLN A 352 26.96 -17.60 -11.01
N VAL A 353 28.23 -17.41 -11.38
CA VAL A 353 28.94 -16.14 -11.18
C VAL A 353 28.26 -15.00 -11.96
N VAL A 354 27.89 -15.24 -13.22
CA VAL A 354 27.20 -14.24 -14.05
C VAL A 354 25.83 -13.92 -13.46
N GLN A 355 25.07 -14.93 -13.06
CA GLN A 355 23.76 -14.77 -12.41
C GLN A 355 23.85 -13.92 -11.13
N LEU A 356 24.83 -14.22 -10.27
CA LEU A 356 25.10 -13.48 -9.03
C LEU A 356 25.52 -12.03 -9.32
N SER A 357 26.46 -11.82 -10.25
CA SER A 357 26.94 -10.49 -10.61
C SER A 357 25.84 -9.61 -11.19
N LEU A 358 25.01 -10.15 -12.09
CA LEU A 358 23.87 -9.44 -12.66
C LEU A 358 22.81 -9.12 -11.60
N SER A 359 22.50 -10.07 -10.72
CA SER A 359 21.55 -9.86 -9.62
C SER A 359 22.03 -8.78 -8.65
N ALA A 360 23.31 -8.80 -8.28
CA ALA A 360 23.92 -7.78 -7.42
C ALA A 360 23.91 -6.41 -8.10
N ALA A 361 24.29 -6.33 -9.37
CA ALA A 361 24.25 -5.10 -10.15
C ALA A 361 22.82 -4.54 -10.22
N PHE A 362 21.81 -5.39 -10.47
CA PHE A 362 20.41 -5.00 -10.48
C PHE A 362 19.97 -4.40 -9.14
N VAL A 363 20.24 -5.07 -8.03
CA VAL A 363 19.89 -4.57 -6.68
C VAL A 363 20.56 -3.22 -6.42
N LEU A 364 21.83 -3.06 -6.78
CA LEU A 364 22.54 -1.79 -6.62
C LEU A 364 21.93 -0.66 -7.46
N VAL A 365 21.54 -0.95 -8.71
CA VAL A 365 20.84 0.03 -9.58
C VAL A 365 19.50 0.43 -8.98
N VAL A 366 18.69 -0.54 -8.52
CA VAL A 366 17.40 -0.25 -7.89
C VAL A 366 17.59 0.59 -6.62
N LEU A 367 18.53 0.24 -5.75
CA LEU A 367 18.81 1.00 -4.52
C LEU A 367 19.32 2.42 -4.83
N GLY A 368 20.22 2.57 -5.81
CA GLY A 368 20.75 3.86 -6.25
C GLY A 368 19.66 4.78 -6.79
N LEU A 369 18.84 4.29 -7.72
CA LEU A 369 17.72 5.06 -8.29
C LEU A 369 16.63 5.35 -7.24
N SER A 370 16.39 4.43 -6.31
CA SER A 370 15.47 4.64 -5.19
C SER A 370 15.96 5.76 -4.27
N LEU A 371 17.26 5.83 -3.99
CA LEU A 371 17.83 6.92 -3.20
C LEU A 371 17.68 8.28 -3.90
N LEU A 372 17.94 8.33 -5.21
CA LEU A 372 17.83 9.55 -6.01
C LEU A 372 16.37 10.03 -6.07
N THR A 373 15.45 9.16 -6.43
CA THR A 373 14.02 9.52 -6.52
C THR A 373 13.43 9.87 -5.15
N HIS A 374 13.81 9.17 -4.09
CA HIS A 374 13.41 9.55 -2.73
C HIS A 374 13.90 10.96 -2.36
N ARG A 375 15.17 11.27 -2.65
CA ARG A 375 15.78 12.56 -2.30
C ARG A 375 15.23 13.73 -3.12
N TYR A 376 15.07 13.55 -4.42
CA TYR A 376 14.77 14.64 -5.36
C TYR A 376 13.30 14.75 -5.75
N VAL A 377 12.49 13.71 -5.51
CA VAL A 377 11.07 13.70 -5.91
C VAL A 377 10.19 13.54 -4.68
N GLU A 378 10.36 12.47 -3.92
CA GLU A 378 9.45 12.18 -2.80
C GLU A 378 9.58 13.18 -1.65
N LEU A 379 10.79 13.43 -1.16
CA LEU A 379 11.00 14.33 -0.02
C LEU A 379 10.53 15.77 -0.30
N PRO A 380 10.86 16.40 -1.45
CA PRO A 380 10.37 17.73 -1.79
C PRO A 380 8.84 17.78 -1.86
N MET A 381 8.21 16.81 -2.53
CA MET A 381 6.75 16.78 -2.67
C MET A 381 6.04 16.52 -1.35
N GLN A 382 6.57 15.64 -0.51
CA GLN A 382 6.04 15.44 0.85
C GLN A 382 6.19 16.69 1.72
N ARG A 383 7.29 17.45 1.58
CA ARG A 383 7.47 18.74 2.27
C ARG A 383 6.43 19.76 1.79
N LEU A 384 6.18 19.85 0.48
CA LEU A 384 5.17 20.71 -0.11
C LEU A 384 3.76 20.34 0.39
N GLY A 385 3.40 19.06 0.35
CA GLY A 385 2.12 18.58 0.88
C GLY A 385 1.94 18.89 2.37
N ARG A 386 3.00 18.77 3.19
CA ARG A 386 2.96 19.17 4.61
C ARG A 386 2.73 20.68 4.79
N ARG A 387 3.21 21.53 3.88
CA ARG A 387 2.96 22.97 3.92
C ARG A 387 1.50 23.27 3.55
N LEU A 388 1.01 22.68 2.47
CA LEU A 388 -0.37 22.86 1.98
C LEU A 388 -1.44 22.30 2.92
N ALA A 389 -1.10 21.27 3.71
CA ALA A 389 -1.99 20.68 4.70
C ALA A 389 -2.07 21.46 6.02
N ARG A 390 -1.25 22.52 6.22
CA ARG A 390 -1.38 23.41 7.38
C ARG A 390 -2.60 24.30 7.19
N ARG A 391 -3.46 24.40 8.20
CA ARG A 391 -4.48 25.45 8.23
C ARG A 391 -3.76 26.80 8.40
N PRO A 392 -4.20 27.87 7.71
CA PRO A 392 -3.73 29.22 8.03
C PRO A 392 -3.97 29.49 9.52
N SER A 393 -2.98 30.05 10.18
CA SER A 393 -3.15 30.48 11.56
C SER A 393 -4.16 31.62 11.61
N SER A 394 -4.97 31.71 12.67
CA SER A 394 -5.94 32.80 12.86
C SER A 394 -5.30 34.20 12.83
N SER A 395 -3.97 34.30 13.03
CA SER A 395 -3.19 35.54 12.88
C SER A 395 -2.97 35.98 11.42
N GLU A 396 -2.93 35.06 10.45
CA GLU A 396 -2.73 35.40 9.02
C GLU A 396 -4.03 35.91 8.37
N VAL A 397 -5.19 35.54 8.89
CA VAL A 397 -6.51 35.99 8.40
C VAL A 397 -6.85 37.40 8.91
N ALA A 398 -6.26 37.80 10.03
CA ALA A 398 -6.45 39.14 10.62
C ALA A 398 -5.58 40.21 9.93
N SER A 399 -4.44 39.86 9.34
CA SER A 399 -3.58 40.81 8.62
C SER A 399 -3.95 41.01 7.15
N SER A 400 -4.97 40.30 6.66
CA SER A 400 -5.43 40.35 5.26
C SER A 400 -6.84 40.94 5.11
N ARG A 401 -7.36 41.62 6.13
CA ARG A 401 -8.65 42.32 6.10
C ARG A 401 -8.46 43.80 6.31
#